data_AF-E3CRF6-F1
#
_entry.id   AF-E3CRF6-F1
#
_cell.length_a   1.000
_cell.length_b   1.000
_cell.length_c   1.000
_cell.angle_alpha   90.00
_cell.angle_beta   90.00
_cell.angle_gamma   90.00
#
_symmetry.space_group_name_H-M   'P 1'
#
loop_
_entity.id
_entity.type
_entity.pdbx_description
1 polymer ?
#
loop_
_entity_poly.entity_id
_entity_poly.type
_entity_poly.pdbx_seq_one_letter_code
_entity_poly.pdbx_strand_id
1 'polypeptide(L)' 'MTILFLPAGVGIMERWNAISANIVPIILIIMGALVLNIVVIAVVVVFIKKHFEGDYEEVNRG' A
#
# COMPACT_ATOMS: atom_id res chain seq x y z
N MET A 1 26.93 -7.36 -13.14
CA MET A 1 26.14 -6.45 -12.30
C MET A 1 24.68 -6.91 -12.36
N THR A 2 24.18 -7.50 -11.29
CA THR A 2 22.79 -7.94 -11.19
C THR A 2 21.91 -6.73 -10.88
N ILE A 3 21.21 -6.23 -11.88
CA ILE A 3 20.09 -5.31 -11.67
C ILE A 3 18.96 -6.18 -11.09
N LEU A 4 18.72 -6.07 -9.79
CA LEU A 4 17.80 -6.90 -9.01
C LEU A 4 16.34 -6.92 -9.54
N PHE A 5 16.01 -6.06 -10.50
CA PHE A 5 14.68 -5.86 -11.10
C PHE A 5 14.51 -6.42 -12.51
N LEU A 6 15.60 -6.81 -13.18
CA LEU A 6 15.56 -7.39 -14.53
C LEU A 6 14.74 -8.70 -14.57
N PRO A 7 14.78 -9.62 -13.58
CA PRO A 7 14.03 -10.88 -13.65
C PRO A 7 12.50 -10.70 -13.63
N ALA A 8 11.99 -9.81 -12.79
CA ALA A 8 10.55 -9.56 -12.67
C ALA A 8 10.02 -8.82 -13.91
N GLY A 9 10.74 -7.80 -14.38
CA GLY A 9 10.38 -7.06 -15.59
C GLY A 9 10.47 -7.92 -16.86
N VAL A 10 11.51 -8.74 -16.98
CA VAL A 10 11.68 -9.66 -18.13
C VAL A 10 10.64 -10.77 -18.12
N GLY A 11 10.30 -11.33 -16.96
CA GLY A 11 9.23 -12.33 -16.84
C GLY A 11 7.85 -11.79 -17.21
N ILE A 12 7.56 -10.53 -16.87
CA ILE A 12 6.33 -9.85 -17.28
C ILE A 12 6.35 -9.59 -18.81
N MET A 13 7.49 -9.23 -19.39
CA MET A 13 7.62 -9.02 -20.83
C MET A 13 7.44 -10.32 -21.62
N GLU A 14 7.99 -11.44 -21.13
CA GLU A 14 7.86 -12.77 -21.76
C GLU A 14 6.41 -13.28 -21.73
N ARG A 15 5.66 -12.96 -20.66
CA ARG A 15 4.25 -13.34 -20.50
C ARG A 15 3.29 -12.19 -20.77
N TRP A 16 3.74 -11.13 -21.44
CA TRP A 16 2.97 -9.90 -21.61
C TRP A 16 1.60 -10.14 -22.24
N ASN A 17 1.54 -11.04 -23.23
CA ASN A 17 0.29 -11.35 -23.93
C ASN A 17 -0.74 -12.07 -23.04
N ALA A 18 -0.30 -12.78 -22.01
CA ALA A 18 -1.19 -13.42 -21.03
C ALA A 18 -1.60 -12.44 -19.91
N ILE A 19 -0.74 -11.47 -19.58
CA ILE A 19 -0.95 -10.49 -18.51
C ILE A 19 -1.81 -9.32 -19.01
N SER A 20 -1.61 -8.87 -20.25
CA SER A 20 -2.26 -7.70 -20.84
C SER A 20 -3.79 -7.79 -20.84
N ALA A 21 -4.33 -9.00 -21.06
CA ALA A 21 -5.77 -9.26 -21.01
C ALA A 21 -6.39 -8.94 -19.64
N ASN A 22 -5.60 -8.97 -18.57
CA ASN A 22 -6.04 -8.76 -17.20
C ASN A 22 -5.36 -7.55 -16.55
N ILE A 23 -4.81 -6.61 -17.33
CA ILE A 23 -4.07 -5.48 -16.78
C ILE A 23 -4.95 -4.58 -15.90
N VAL A 24 -6.21 -4.37 -16.29
CA VAL A 24 -7.19 -3.56 -15.55
C VAL A 24 -7.49 -4.15 -14.16
N PRO A 25 -7.88 -5.44 -14.03
CA PRO A 25 -8.09 -6.01 -12.70
C PRO A 25 -6.80 -6.08 -11.87
N ILE A 26 -5.63 -6.30 -12.48
CA ILE A 26 -4.34 -6.27 -11.76
C ILE A 26 -4.09 -4.88 -11.15
N ILE A 27 -4.26 -3.80 -11.92
CA ILE A 27 -4.11 -2.44 -11.43
C ILE A 27 -5.11 -2.15 -10.30
N LEU A 28 -6.35 -2.60 -10.44
CA LEU A 28 -7.39 -2.40 -9.43
C LEU A 28 -7.04 -3.09 -8.11
N ILE A 29 -6.49 -4.32 -8.16
CA ILE A 29 -6.01 -5.05 -6.97
C ILE A 29 -4.84 -4.30 -6.33
N ILE A 30 -3.86 -3.84 -7.12
CA ILE A 30 -2.70 -3.10 -6.60
C ILE A 30 -3.15 -1.81 -5.92
N MET A 31 -4.02 -1.02 -6.57
CA MET A 31 -4.56 0.21 -6.00
C MET A 31 -5.34 -0.06 -4.71
N GLY A 32 -6.19 -1.09 -4.70
CA GLY A 32 -6.93 -1.50 -3.51
C GLY A 32 -6.00 -1.91 -2.36
N ALA A 33 -4.97 -2.69 -2.65
CA ALA A 33 -3.97 -3.10 -1.66
C ALA A 33 -3.20 -1.91 -1.08
N LEU A 34 -2.82 -0.93 -1.91
CA LEU A 34 -2.14 0.29 -1.46
C LEU A 34 -3.04 1.11 -0.52
N VAL A 35 -4.29 1.34 -0.90
CA VAL A 35 -5.25 2.07 -0.05
C VAL A 35 -5.47 1.34 1.27
N LEU A 36 -5.66 0.02 1.23
CA LEU A 36 -5.89 -0.78 2.43
C LEU A 36 -4.69 -0.70 3.40
N ASN A 37 -3.46 -0.75 2.90
CA ASN A 37 -2.27 -0.58 3.75
C ASN A 37 -2.27 0.78 4.46
N ILE A 38 -2.54 1.87 3.74
CA ILE A 38 -2.58 3.22 4.32
C ILE A 38 -3.70 3.31 5.38
N VAL A 39 -4.88 2.77 5.08
CA VAL A 39 -6.02 2.76 6.01
C VAL A 39 -5.70 1.96 7.27
N VAL A 40 -5.12 0.76 7.12
CA VAL A 40 -4.73 -0.08 8.27
C VAL A 40 -3.72 0.65 9.15
N ILE A 41 -2.70 1.28 8.56
CA ILE A 41 -1.73 2.07 9.33
C ILE A 41 -2.44 3.21 10.07
N ALA A 42 -3.29 3.97 9.40
CA ALA A 42 -4.03 5.08 10.01
C ALA A 42 -4.91 4.60 11.19
N VAL A 43 -5.64 3.50 11.01
CA VAL A 43 -6.49 2.91 12.05
C VAL A 43 -5.66 2.43 13.23
N VAL A 44 -4.54 1.73 12.97
CA VAL A 44 -3.65 1.23 14.02
C VAL A 44 -3.03 2.39 14.78
N VAL A 45 -2.57 3.45 14.10
CA VAL A 45 -2.02 4.65 14.74
C VAL A 45 -3.09 5.30 15.62
N VAL A 46 -4.29 5.53 15.11
CA VAL A 46 -5.38 6.13 15.89
C VAL A 46 -5.76 5.24 17.08
N PHE A 47 -5.79 3.92 16.89
CA PHE A 47 -6.06 2.98 17.98
C PHE A 47 -4.99 3.04 19.05
N ILE A 48 -3.72 3.01 18.68
CA ILE A 48 -2.60 3.10 19.63
C ILE A 48 -2.66 4.42 20.39
N LYS A 49 -2.86 5.55 19.70
CA LYS A 49 -3.00 6.86 20.34
C LYS A 49 -4.14 6.88 21.36
N LYS A 50 -5.33 6.42 20.96
CA LYS A 50 -6.49 6.40 21.88
C LYS A 50 -6.34 5.41 23.03
N HIS A 51 -5.72 4.26 22.80
CA HIS A 51 -5.65 3.19 23.79
C HIS A 51 -4.49 3.35 24.77
N PHE A 52 -3.34 3.86 24.32
CA PHE A 52 -2.13 3.95 25.14
C PHE A 52 -1.72 5.39 25.48
N GLU A 53 -1.92 6.35 24.59
CA GLU A 53 -1.55 7.75 24.85
C GLU A 53 -2.66 8.53 25.58
N GLY A 54 -3.92 8.12 25.43
CA GLY A 54 -5.09 8.82 25.96
C GLY A 54 -5.45 10.04 25.10
N ASP A 55 -6.70 10.52 25.17
CA ASP A 55 -7.11 11.75 24.49
C ASP A 55 -6.36 12.92 25.14
N TYR A 56 -5.23 13.33 24.57
CA TYR A 56 -4.58 14.57 24.96
C TYR A 56 -5.57 15.70 24.63
N GLU A 57 -6.09 16.36 25.67
CA GLU A 57 -6.85 17.59 25.49
C GLU A 57 -6.00 18.54 24.64
N GLU A 58 -6.58 19.08 23.57
CA GLU A 58 -5.93 20.11 22.78
C GLU A 58 -5.58 21.26 23.72
N VAL A 59 -4.29 21.46 23.99
CA VAL A 59 -3.80 22.57 24.81
C VAL A 59 -4.13 23.86 24.05
N ASN A 60 -5.29 24.43 24.38
CA ASN A 60 -5.76 25.70 23.87
C ASN A 60 -4.82 26.79 24.41
N ARG A 61 -3.77 27.11 23.64
CA ARG A 61 -2.89 28.24 23.89
C ARG A 61 -3.64 29.52 23.48
N GLY A 62 -4.54 29.96 24.36
CA GLY A 62 -5.03 31.33 24.40
C GLY A 62 -3.93 32.29 24.84
#